data_AF-A0A6M1NHN4-F1
#
_entry.id   AF-A0A6M1NHN4-F1
#
_cell.length_a   1.000
_cell.length_b   1.000
_cell.length_c   1.000
_cell.angle_alpha   90.00
_cell.angle_beta   90.00
_cell.angle_gamma   90.00
#
_symmetry.space_group_name_H-M   'P 1'
#
loop_
_entity.id
_entity.type
_entity.pdbx_description
1 polymer ?
#
loop_
_entity_poly.entity_id
_entity_poly.type
_entity_poly.pdbx_seq_one_letter_code
_entity_poly.pdbx_strand_id
1 'polypeptide(L)'
;MKNIIGLILVICMVSMSNAQTNHFESSRRVSTRGYAEKEVTPDIVYISISLREYFVDGNTKNKVNIETLEKQLYDAAMAIGVKKEDFNIQNIYSYNYDSSKKKENKQLLQAKQYRIKVSNLNGLNNMLDQVDPKGIQNTSINGYDHSQKRQIEKELKVAAVQDARTNAEIIATATGDKIGKVLAINDNSSFGWNDILPTPRMYAMSAKAEVGDVASADGGNLDIDVRPIKLTCNIDGIFELL
;
A
#
# COMPACT_ATOMS: atom_id res chain seq x y z
N MET A 1 31.64 66.09 10.83
CA MET A 1 30.64 65.02 11.07
C MET A 1 29.91 64.57 9.80
N LYS A 2 29.31 65.47 9.01
CA LYS A 2 28.64 65.11 7.73
C LYS A 2 29.52 64.29 6.76
N ASN A 3 30.80 64.64 6.64
CA ASN A 3 31.73 63.96 5.72
C ASN A 3 32.11 62.54 6.19
N ILE A 4 32.08 62.26 7.50
CA ILE A 4 32.37 60.94 8.07
C ILE A 4 31.16 60.00 7.87
N ILE A 5 29.94 60.53 8.03
CA ILE A 5 28.69 59.79 7.80
C ILE A 5 28.58 59.39 6.33
N GLY A 6 28.92 60.29 5.39
CA GLY A 6 28.95 59.99 3.96
C GLY A 6 29.93 58.88 3.60
N LEU A 7 31.12 58.89 4.20
CA LEU A 7 32.14 57.86 3.95
C LEU A 7 31.72 56.47 4.45
N ILE A 8 31.09 56.39 5.63
CA ILE A 8 30.55 55.15 6.18
C ILE A 8 29.42 54.60 5.29
N LEU A 9 28.56 55.48 4.77
CA LEU A 9 27.46 55.09 3.89
C LEU A 9 27.97 54.48 2.57
N VAL A 10 29.03 55.06 2.00
CA VAL A 10 29.67 54.56 0.77
C VAL A 10 30.35 53.20 1.02
N ILE A 11 31.03 53.02 2.15
CA ILE A 11 31.66 51.74 2.51
C ILE A 11 30.61 50.63 2.69
N CYS A 12 29.46 50.93 3.33
CA CYS A 12 28.35 49.98 3.47
C CYS A 12 27.69 49.61 2.13
N MET A 13 27.61 50.55 1.17
CA MET A 13 27.08 50.24 -0.16
C MET A 13 28.02 49.33 -0.97
N VAL A 14 29.34 49.52 -0.86
CA VAL A 14 30.32 48.70 -1.57
C VAL A 14 30.39 47.26 -1.00
N SER A 15 30.17 47.07 0.30
CA SER A 15 30.11 45.74 0.90
C SER A 15 28.81 44.98 0.58
N MET A 16 27.68 45.66 0.40
CA MET A 16 26.43 45.04 -0.07
C MET A 16 26.51 44.55 -1.53
N SER A 17 27.24 45.24 -2.41
CA SER A 17 27.44 44.82 -3.80
C SER A 17 28.23 43.51 -3.95
N ASN A 18 29.06 43.15 -2.97
CA ASN A 18 29.79 41.88 -2.97
C ASN A 18 28.99 40.72 -2.35
N ALA A 19 27.90 40.99 -1.63
CA ALA A 19 27.03 39.97 -1.03
C ALA A 19 25.99 39.39 -2.01
N GLN A 20 25.83 39.99 -3.20
CA GLN A 20 24.90 39.54 -4.23
C GLN A 20 25.58 38.70 -5.34
N THR A 21 26.71 38.07 -5.05
CA THR A 21 27.17 36.98 -5.90
C THR A 21 26.38 35.74 -5.52
N ASN A 22 25.25 35.52 -6.21
CA ASN A 22 24.74 34.17 -6.37
C ASN A 22 25.81 33.41 -7.13
N HIS A 23 26.78 32.85 -6.41
CA HIS A 23 27.73 31.89 -6.93
C HIS A 23 26.89 30.65 -7.23
N PHE A 24 26.16 30.69 -8.34
CA PHE A 24 25.77 29.50 -9.05
C PHE A 24 27.13 28.91 -9.42
N GLU A 25 27.66 28.00 -8.60
CA GLU A 25 28.76 27.17 -9.03
C GLU A 25 28.26 26.53 -10.32
N SER A 26 28.71 27.08 -11.44
CA SER A 26 28.42 26.63 -12.80
C SER A 26 29.20 25.35 -13.07
N SER A 27 29.17 24.41 -12.12
CA SER A 27 29.59 23.04 -12.39
C SER A 27 28.61 22.50 -13.40
N ARG A 28 29.14 22.15 -14.58
CA ARG A 28 28.37 21.47 -15.60
C ARG A 28 27.84 20.19 -14.98
N ARG A 29 26.55 19.93 -15.16
CA ARG A 29 25.86 18.79 -14.55
C ARG A 29 24.80 18.26 -15.48
N VAL A 30 24.51 16.98 -15.32
CA VAL A 30 23.43 16.30 -16.01
C VAL A 30 22.44 15.78 -14.97
N SER A 31 21.15 15.95 -15.25
CA SER A 31 20.06 15.40 -14.44
C SER A 31 19.40 14.30 -15.23
N THR A 32 19.28 13.12 -14.63
CA THR A 32 18.65 11.96 -15.24
C THR A 32 17.71 11.28 -14.27
N ARG A 33 16.79 10.51 -14.82
CA ARG A 33 15.93 9.61 -14.06
C ARG A 33 16.38 8.19 -14.35
N GLY A 34 16.51 7.40 -13.31
CA GLY A 34 16.72 5.97 -13.39
C GLY A 34 15.45 5.20 -13.07
N TYR A 35 15.29 4.07 -13.73
CA TYR A 35 14.14 3.20 -13.64
C TYR A 35 14.55 1.76 -13.32
N ALA A 36 13.80 1.10 -12.45
CA ALA A 36 13.90 -0.34 -12.24
C ALA A 36 12.53 -0.96 -12.03
N GLU A 37 12.35 -2.20 -12.47
CA GLU A 37 11.13 -2.96 -12.28
C GLU A 37 11.42 -4.42 -11.92
N LYS A 38 10.48 -5.04 -11.21
CA LYS A 38 10.53 -6.46 -10.86
C LYS A 38 9.13 -7.02 -10.70
N GLU A 39 8.87 -8.16 -11.31
CA GLU A 39 7.66 -8.94 -11.02
C GLU A 39 7.88 -9.79 -9.77
N VAL A 40 6.94 -9.74 -8.84
CA VAL A 40 7.00 -10.42 -7.55
C VAL A 40 5.67 -11.08 -7.25
N THR A 41 5.67 -12.39 -7.06
CA THR A 41 4.50 -13.12 -6.55
C THR A 41 4.42 -12.94 -5.05
N PRO A 42 3.32 -12.37 -4.49
CA PRO A 42 3.14 -12.26 -3.05
C PRO A 42 3.15 -13.64 -2.37
N ASP A 43 3.81 -13.74 -1.22
CA ASP A 43 3.81 -14.94 -0.37
C ASP A 43 2.97 -14.76 0.91
N ILE A 44 2.33 -13.59 1.04
CA ILE A 44 1.47 -13.22 2.16
C ILE A 44 0.19 -12.60 1.60
N VAL A 45 -0.94 -13.03 2.12
CA VAL A 45 -2.26 -12.45 1.86
C VAL A 45 -2.84 -11.95 3.17
N TYR A 46 -3.41 -10.75 3.17
CA TYR A 46 -4.21 -10.25 4.27
C TYR A 46 -5.69 -10.45 3.95
N ILE A 47 -6.40 -11.21 4.78
CA ILE A 47 -7.83 -11.46 4.65
C ILE A 47 -8.58 -10.56 5.64
N SER A 48 -9.63 -9.90 5.16
CA SER A 48 -10.60 -9.21 6.01
C SER A 48 -11.82 -10.08 6.22
N ILE A 49 -12.21 -10.29 7.48
CA ILE A 49 -13.43 -11.02 7.85
C ILE A 49 -14.27 -10.12 8.75
N SER A 50 -15.51 -9.88 8.34
CA SER A 50 -16.46 -9.09 9.12
C SER A 50 -17.44 -10.04 9.82
N LEU A 51 -17.50 -9.96 11.15
CA LEU A 51 -18.44 -10.70 11.99
C LEU A 51 -19.52 -9.78 12.53
N ARG A 52 -20.75 -10.26 12.65
CA ARG A 52 -21.87 -9.54 13.27
C ARG A 52 -22.71 -10.45 14.16
N GLU A 53 -23.23 -9.90 15.24
CA GLU A 53 -24.21 -10.58 16.07
C GLU A 53 -25.49 -10.90 15.29
N TYR A 54 -26.28 -11.86 15.76
CA TYR A 54 -27.60 -12.07 15.17
C TYR A 54 -28.55 -12.74 16.17
N PHE A 55 -29.85 -12.52 16.00
CA PHE A 55 -30.89 -13.18 16.81
C PHE A 55 -31.21 -14.57 16.27
N VAL A 56 -31.27 -15.55 17.17
CA VAL A 56 -31.63 -16.93 16.84
C VAL A 56 -33.14 -17.00 16.62
N ASP A 57 -33.57 -17.58 15.49
CA ASP A 57 -34.98 -17.83 15.15
C ASP A 57 -35.90 -16.61 15.24
N GLY A 58 -35.36 -15.40 15.01
CA GLY A 58 -36.10 -14.13 15.12
C GLY A 58 -36.49 -13.75 16.56
N ASN A 59 -36.03 -14.50 17.57
CA ASN A 59 -36.27 -14.23 18.96
C ASN A 59 -35.29 -13.16 19.46
N THR A 60 -35.81 -11.96 19.74
CA THR A 60 -35.02 -10.82 20.24
C THR A 60 -34.40 -11.02 21.62
N LYS A 61 -34.71 -12.13 22.32
CA LYS A 61 -34.14 -12.47 23.61
C LYS A 61 -32.93 -13.42 23.53
N ASN A 62 -32.72 -14.06 22.38
CA ASN A 62 -31.62 -15.00 22.21
C ASN A 62 -30.75 -14.57 21.03
N LYS A 63 -29.54 -14.09 21.31
CA LYS A 63 -28.58 -13.70 20.28
C LYS A 63 -27.29 -14.50 20.39
N VAL A 64 -26.67 -14.75 19.25
CA VAL A 64 -25.27 -15.18 19.21
C VAL A 64 -24.41 -13.93 19.38
N ASN A 65 -23.64 -13.91 20.47
CA ASN A 65 -22.78 -12.79 20.84
C ASN A 65 -21.53 -12.75 19.96
N ILE A 66 -20.95 -11.56 19.82
CA ILE A 66 -19.76 -11.36 19.00
C ILE A 66 -18.56 -12.14 19.54
N GLU A 67 -18.46 -12.30 20.87
CA GLU A 67 -17.37 -13.04 21.53
C GLU A 67 -17.38 -14.53 21.16
N THR A 68 -18.56 -15.12 20.95
CA THR A 68 -18.67 -16.53 20.51
C THR A 68 -18.12 -16.69 19.10
N LEU A 69 -18.52 -15.80 18.19
CA LEU A 69 -18.06 -15.81 16.80
C LEU A 69 -16.57 -15.48 16.70
N GLU A 70 -16.10 -14.52 17.50
CA GLU A 70 -14.69 -14.14 17.60
C GLU A 70 -13.84 -15.32 18.06
N LYS A 71 -14.27 -16.05 19.10
CA LYS A 71 -13.56 -17.24 19.57
C LYS A 71 -13.50 -18.34 18.51
N GLN A 72 -14.62 -18.62 17.82
CA GLN A 72 -14.65 -19.58 16.71
C GLN A 72 -13.64 -19.21 15.63
N LEU A 73 -13.65 -17.95 15.19
CA LEU A 73 -12.75 -17.46 14.14
C LEU A 73 -11.30 -17.50 14.60
N TYR A 74 -11.00 -17.10 15.83
CA TYR A 74 -9.66 -17.12 16.39
C TYR A 74 -9.12 -18.55 16.46
N ASP A 75 -9.87 -19.49 17.05
CA ASP A 75 -9.44 -20.88 17.20
C ASP A 75 -9.23 -21.54 15.83
N ALA A 76 -10.12 -21.28 14.87
CA ALA A 76 -10.00 -21.78 13.50
C ALA A 76 -8.76 -21.22 12.80
N ALA A 77 -8.46 -19.93 12.97
CA ALA A 77 -7.27 -19.30 12.42
C ALA A 77 -5.98 -19.90 13.01
N MET A 78 -5.92 -20.11 14.32
CA MET A 78 -4.77 -20.74 14.98
C MET A 78 -4.58 -22.19 14.47
N ALA A 79 -5.67 -22.93 14.25
CA ALA A 79 -5.62 -24.31 13.76
C ALA A 79 -5.00 -24.46 12.36
N ILE A 80 -5.12 -23.43 11.51
CA ILE A 80 -4.46 -23.39 10.19
C ILE A 80 -3.07 -22.74 10.23
N GLY A 81 -2.54 -22.44 11.42
CA GLY A 81 -1.18 -21.94 11.62
C GLY A 81 -1.02 -20.42 11.59
N VAL A 82 -2.13 -19.65 11.64
CA VAL A 82 -2.03 -18.20 11.86
C VAL A 82 -1.45 -17.94 13.24
N LYS A 83 -0.53 -16.97 13.33
CA LYS A 83 0.03 -16.55 14.62
C LYS A 83 -0.86 -15.53 15.31
N LYS A 84 -0.79 -15.44 16.63
CA LYS A 84 -1.60 -14.51 17.41
C LYS A 84 -1.37 -13.05 16.98
N GLU A 85 -0.12 -12.67 16.74
CA GLU A 85 0.27 -11.34 16.26
C GLU A 85 -0.25 -11.00 14.86
N ASP A 86 -0.61 -12.03 14.09
CA ASP A 86 -1.09 -11.93 12.72
C ASP A 86 -2.64 -11.86 12.65
N PHE A 87 -3.32 -11.90 13.80
CA PHE A 87 -4.76 -11.77 13.95
C PHE A 87 -5.11 -10.42 14.61
N ASN A 88 -5.60 -9.46 13.83
CA ASN A 88 -5.80 -8.08 14.30
C ASN A 88 -7.24 -7.61 14.10
N ILE A 89 -7.73 -6.77 15.01
CA ILE A 89 -9.00 -6.06 14.82
C ILE A 89 -8.75 -4.84 13.94
N GLN A 90 -9.50 -4.72 12.84
CA GLN A 90 -9.48 -3.60 11.93
C GLN A 90 -10.56 -2.57 12.27
N ASN A 91 -11.73 -3.01 12.73
CA ASN A 91 -12.83 -2.12 13.05
C ASN A 91 -13.80 -2.74 14.07
N ILE A 92 -14.51 -1.89 14.81
CA ILE A 92 -15.60 -2.26 15.72
C ILE A 92 -16.75 -1.29 15.48
N TYR A 93 -17.95 -1.80 15.24
CA TYR A 93 -19.14 -0.98 15.04
C TYR A 93 -20.36 -1.60 15.70
N SER A 94 -21.40 -0.77 15.85
CA SER A 94 -22.70 -1.18 16.36
C SER A 94 -23.79 -0.81 15.37
N TYR A 95 -24.84 -1.61 15.31
CA TYR A 95 -25.96 -1.41 14.39
C TYR A 95 -27.29 -1.81 15.05
N ASN A 96 -28.40 -1.66 14.32
CA ASN A 96 -29.77 -1.74 14.82
C ASN A 96 -30.14 -0.65 15.84
N TYR A 97 -29.46 0.50 15.78
CA TYR A 97 -29.89 1.70 16.48
C TYR A 97 -31.08 2.33 15.74
N ASP A 98 -32.27 2.31 16.35
CA ASP A 98 -33.48 2.97 15.84
C ASP A 98 -33.94 4.03 16.86
N SER A 99 -33.61 5.29 16.61
CA SER A 99 -33.97 6.42 17.48
C SER A 99 -35.44 6.83 17.38
N SER A 100 -36.15 6.36 16.34
CA SER A 100 -37.55 6.72 16.07
C SER A 100 -38.54 5.90 16.90
N LYS A 101 -38.12 4.72 17.36
CA LYS A 101 -38.96 3.78 18.12
C LYS A 101 -38.53 3.66 19.57
N LYS A 102 -38.65 4.74 20.35
CA LYS A 102 -38.38 4.77 21.81
C LYS A 102 -39.13 3.72 22.66
N LYS A 103 -40.11 2.99 22.09
CA LYS A 103 -40.92 1.96 22.76
C LYS A 103 -40.62 0.51 22.33
N GLU A 104 -39.93 0.28 21.21
CA GLU A 104 -39.43 -1.06 20.86
C GLU A 104 -37.97 -1.13 21.31
N ASN A 105 -37.69 -1.82 22.43
CA ASN A 105 -36.33 -2.11 22.89
C ASN A 105 -35.61 -3.05 21.88
N LYS A 106 -35.25 -2.53 20.71
CA LYS A 106 -34.34 -3.21 19.79
C LYS A 106 -32.95 -3.12 20.40
N GLN A 107 -32.44 -4.25 20.87
CA GLN A 107 -31.11 -4.36 21.42
C GLN A 107 -30.08 -3.95 20.35
N LEU A 108 -29.15 -3.07 20.72
CA LEU A 108 -28.02 -2.70 19.87
C LEU A 108 -27.17 -3.94 19.62
N LEU A 109 -26.86 -4.21 18.35
CA LEU A 109 -26.04 -5.34 17.94
C LEU A 109 -24.61 -4.89 17.62
N GLN A 110 -23.65 -5.76 17.91
CA GLN A 110 -22.24 -5.53 17.68
C GLN A 110 -21.73 -6.22 16.41
N ALA A 111 -20.70 -5.62 15.82
CA ALA A 111 -19.97 -6.20 14.73
C ALA A 111 -18.49 -5.80 14.81
N LYS A 112 -17.62 -6.69 14.36
CA LYS A 112 -16.17 -6.52 14.38
C LYS A 112 -15.59 -6.97 13.03
N GLN A 113 -14.62 -6.23 12.54
CA GLN A 113 -13.85 -6.58 11.35
C GLN A 113 -12.45 -6.95 11.75
N TYR A 114 -11.97 -8.09 11.27
CA TYR A 114 -10.63 -8.61 11.52
C TYR A 114 -9.79 -8.54 10.26
N ARG A 115 -8.49 -8.30 10.43
CA ARG A 115 -7.45 -8.44 9.41
C ARG A 115 -6.54 -9.58 9.85
N ILE A 116 -6.50 -10.63 9.05
CA ILE A 116 -5.77 -11.87 9.33
C ILE A 116 -4.70 -12.04 8.26
N LYS A 117 -3.44 -12.17 8.68
CA LYS A 117 -2.34 -12.47 7.77
C LYS A 117 -2.22 -13.98 7.60
N VAL A 118 -2.24 -14.44 6.36
CA VAL A 118 -2.09 -15.86 5.99
C VAL A 118 -0.97 -16.01 4.96
N SER A 119 -0.21 -17.10 5.03
CA SER A 119 0.88 -17.41 4.09
C SER A 119 0.41 -18.20 2.87
N ASN A 120 -0.78 -18.79 2.93
CA ASN A 120 -1.46 -19.37 1.78
C ASN A 120 -2.99 -19.31 2.01
N LEU A 121 -3.77 -19.48 0.94
CA LEU A 121 -5.22 -19.55 1.02
C LEU A 121 -5.73 -20.99 1.25
N ASN A 122 -4.82 -21.96 1.31
CA ASN A 122 -5.14 -23.36 1.50
C ASN A 122 -5.61 -23.57 2.95
N GLY A 123 -6.91 -23.83 3.10
CA GLY A 123 -7.54 -23.95 4.42
C GLY A 123 -8.37 -22.74 4.83
N LEU A 124 -8.46 -21.69 4.00
CA LEU A 124 -9.40 -20.57 4.24
C LEU A 124 -10.84 -21.08 4.36
N ASN A 125 -11.28 -21.96 3.45
CA ASN A 125 -12.62 -22.55 3.52
C ASN A 125 -12.80 -23.35 4.82
N ASN A 126 -11.85 -24.23 5.15
CA ASN A 126 -11.90 -25.00 6.40
C ASN A 126 -11.96 -24.09 7.63
N MET A 127 -11.23 -22.97 7.64
CA MET A 127 -11.29 -21.98 8.72
C MET A 127 -12.66 -21.32 8.82
N LEU A 128 -13.25 -20.92 7.69
CA LEU A 128 -14.57 -20.30 7.65
C LEU A 128 -15.69 -21.27 8.05
N ASP A 129 -15.56 -22.56 7.71
CA ASP A 129 -16.53 -23.61 8.06
C ASP A 129 -16.61 -23.88 9.57
N GLN A 130 -15.59 -23.49 10.34
CA GLN A 130 -15.61 -23.58 11.81
C GLN A 130 -16.32 -22.40 12.48
N VAL A 131 -16.72 -21.38 11.71
CA VAL A 131 -17.42 -20.20 12.22
C VAL A 131 -18.89 -20.30 11.80
N ASP A 132 -19.80 -19.91 12.69
CA ASP A 132 -21.21 -19.87 12.36
C ASP A 132 -21.45 -18.97 11.12
N PRO A 133 -21.97 -19.52 10.01
CA PRO A 133 -22.08 -18.78 8.76
C PRO A 133 -23.07 -17.61 8.84
N LYS A 134 -24.04 -17.63 9.77
CA LYS A 134 -24.96 -16.50 9.97
C LYS A 134 -24.26 -15.29 10.59
N GLY A 135 -23.17 -15.54 11.31
CA GLY A 135 -22.32 -14.52 11.94
C GLY A 135 -21.30 -13.89 10.99
N ILE A 136 -20.94 -14.56 9.88
CA ILE A 136 -20.05 -14.00 8.85
C ILE A 136 -20.84 -13.03 7.97
N GLN A 137 -20.49 -11.75 8.01
CA GLN A 137 -21.08 -10.72 7.16
C GLN A 137 -20.41 -10.65 5.78
N ASN A 138 -19.08 -10.71 5.73
CA ASN A 138 -18.31 -10.82 4.49
C ASN A 138 -16.89 -11.32 4.77
N THR A 139 -16.26 -11.84 3.72
CA THR A 139 -14.83 -12.13 3.65
C THR A 139 -14.28 -11.53 2.37
N SER A 140 -13.12 -10.87 2.44
CA SER A 140 -12.47 -10.25 1.28
C SER A 140 -10.95 -10.24 1.43
N ILE A 141 -10.23 -10.10 0.33
CA ILE A 141 -8.79 -9.84 0.38
C ILE A 141 -8.59 -8.35 0.71
N ASN A 142 -7.85 -8.08 1.78
CA ASN A 142 -7.50 -6.73 2.23
C ASN A 142 -6.17 -6.22 1.66
N GLY A 143 -5.30 -7.12 1.19
CA GLY A 143 -4.04 -6.76 0.54
C GLY A 143 -3.09 -7.94 0.42
N TYR A 144 -1.94 -7.66 -0.19
CA TYR A 144 -0.87 -8.61 -0.44
C TYR A 144 0.44 -8.10 0.16
N ASP A 145 1.35 -9.00 0.50
CA ASP A 145 2.67 -8.66 1.00
C ASP A 145 3.72 -9.68 0.53
N HIS A 146 4.98 -9.39 0.86
CA HIS A 146 6.07 -10.32 0.62
C HIS A 146 7.01 -10.41 1.83
N SER A 147 7.39 -11.62 2.24
CA SER A 147 8.30 -11.85 3.37
C SER A 147 9.66 -11.15 3.20
N GLN A 148 10.12 -11.05 1.95
CA GLN A 148 11.35 -10.34 1.54
C GLN A 148 11.13 -8.92 1.03
N LYS A 149 9.99 -8.29 1.33
CA LYS A 149 9.62 -6.94 0.82
C LYS A 149 10.76 -5.93 0.92
N ARG A 150 11.37 -5.76 2.10
CA ARG A 150 12.45 -4.79 2.32
C ARG A 150 13.69 -5.06 1.44
N GLN A 151 14.00 -6.33 1.22
CA GLN A 151 15.16 -6.72 0.41
C GLN A 151 14.89 -6.45 -1.07
N ILE A 152 13.68 -6.75 -1.55
CA ILE A 152 13.23 -6.44 -2.91
C ILE A 152 13.25 -4.94 -3.18
N GLU A 153 12.71 -4.13 -2.26
CA GLU A 153 12.72 -2.67 -2.38
C GLU A 153 14.15 -2.13 -2.44
N LYS A 154 15.07 -2.66 -1.63
CA LYS A 154 16.48 -2.29 -1.66
C LYS A 154 17.13 -2.62 -3.01
N GLU A 155 16.90 -3.80 -3.55
CA GLU A 155 17.40 -4.22 -4.87
C GLU A 155 16.92 -3.29 -5.97
N LEU A 156 15.62 -2.95 -5.98
CA LEU A 156 15.04 -2.04 -6.95
C LEU A 156 15.62 -0.63 -6.86
N LYS A 157 15.84 -0.10 -5.65
CA LYS A 157 16.49 1.21 -5.46
C LYS A 157 17.92 1.21 -5.98
N VAL A 158 18.70 0.18 -5.68
CA VAL A 158 20.08 0.06 -6.18
C VAL A 158 20.09 0.03 -7.71
N ALA A 159 19.21 -0.77 -8.31
CA ALA A 159 19.08 -0.86 -9.76
C ALA A 159 18.67 0.49 -10.38
N ALA A 160 17.71 1.20 -9.79
CA ALA A 160 17.29 2.51 -10.30
C ALA A 160 18.39 3.58 -10.19
N VAL A 161 19.20 3.58 -9.12
CA VAL A 161 20.37 4.48 -9.02
C VAL A 161 21.42 4.15 -10.08
N GLN A 162 21.66 2.87 -10.33
CA GLN A 162 22.60 2.42 -11.37
C GLN A 162 22.11 2.84 -12.76
N ASP A 163 20.83 2.66 -13.05
CA ASP A 163 20.21 3.07 -14.31
C ASP A 163 20.29 4.60 -14.51
N ALA A 164 20.02 5.40 -13.47
CA ALA A 164 20.18 6.86 -13.53
C ALA A 164 21.62 7.24 -13.92
N ARG A 165 22.62 6.58 -13.31
CA ARG A 165 24.02 6.81 -13.64
C ARG A 165 24.33 6.44 -15.10
N THR A 166 23.87 5.27 -15.56
CA THR A 166 24.07 4.83 -16.94
C THR A 166 23.43 5.81 -17.94
N ASN A 167 22.23 6.30 -17.67
CA ASN A 167 21.57 7.32 -18.50
C ASN A 167 22.39 8.61 -18.56
N ALA A 168 22.97 9.02 -17.44
CA ALA A 168 23.82 10.21 -17.38
C ALA A 168 25.14 10.02 -18.14
N GLU A 169 25.74 8.82 -18.10
CA GLU A 169 26.93 8.46 -18.89
C GLU A 169 26.68 8.51 -20.39
N ILE A 170 25.51 8.03 -20.85
CA ILE A 170 25.08 8.10 -22.26
C ILE A 170 24.98 9.56 -22.71
N ILE A 171 24.33 10.42 -21.91
CA ILE A 171 24.16 11.84 -22.24
C ILE A 171 25.50 12.57 -22.26
N ALA A 172 26.36 12.34 -21.26
CA ALA A 172 27.69 12.93 -21.19
C ALA A 172 28.53 12.56 -22.42
N THR A 173 28.52 11.29 -22.81
CA THR A 173 29.27 10.80 -23.98
C THR A 173 28.78 11.46 -25.27
N ALA A 174 27.47 11.68 -25.42
CA ALA A 174 26.89 12.35 -26.59
C ALA A 174 27.33 13.82 -26.73
N THR A 175 27.73 14.47 -25.64
CA THR A 175 28.25 15.84 -25.63
C THR A 175 29.79 15.92 -25.58
N GLY A 176 30.47 14.77 -25.65
CA GLY A 176 31.93 14.69 -25.56
C GLY A 176 32.49 14.86 -24.13
N ASP A 177 31.62 14.82 -23.13
CA ASP A 177 31.97 14.93 -21.71
C ASP A 177 32.14 13.56 -21.05
N LYS A 178 32.66 13.54 -19.83
CA LYS A 178 32.61 12.36 -18.95
C LYS A 178 31.74 12.64 -17.73
N ILE A 179 31.22 11.58 -17.11
CA ILE A 179 30.49 11.74 -15.84
C ILE A 179 31.47 11.80 -14.66
N GLY A 180 31.19 12.70 -13.72
CA GLY A 180 31.91 12.87 -12.46
C GLY A 180 31.18 12.23 -11.29
N LYS A 181 31.33 12.85 -10.10
CA LYS A 181 30.66 12.38 -8.88
C LYS A 181 29.16 12.67 -8.92
N VAL A 182 28.41 11.95 -8.09
CA VAL A 182 27.01 12.29 -7.84
C VAL A 182 26.95 13.57 -6.99
N LEU A 183 26.10 14.51 -7.41
CA LEU A 183 25.87 15.78 -6.72
C LEU A 183 24.61 15.73 -5.87
N ALA A 184 23.56 15.05 -6.35
CA ALA A 184 22.33 14.83 -5.60
C ALA A 184 21.63 13.55 -6.06
N ILE A 185 20.93 12.90 -5.13
CA ILE A 185 19.99 11.82 -5.39
C ILE A 185 18.67 12.21 -4.75
N ASN A 186 17.59 12.18 -5.54
CA ASN A 186 16.24 12.33 -5.04
C ASN A 186 15.50 10.99 -5.16
N ASP A 187 15.30 10.33 -4.03
CA ASP A 187 14.54 9.09 -3.93
C ASP A 187 13.06 9.41 -3.80
N ASN A 188 12.36 9.40 -4.93
CA ASN A 188 10.90 9.53 -5.01
C ASN A 188 10.22 8.16 -5.14
N SER A 189 10.88 7.07 -4.71
CA SER A 189 10.35 5.72 -4.85
C SER A 189 9.10 5.50 -3.99
N SER A 190 8.10 4.90 -4.60
CA SER A 190 6.90 4.38 -3.94
C SER A 190 6.58 3.03 -4.56
N PHE A 191 6.42 2.01 -3.71
CA PHE A 191 6.18 0.64 -4.15
C PHE A 191 4.70 0.29 -4.01
N GLY A 192 4.06 0.01 -5.14
CA GLY A 192 2.65 -0.37 -5.28
C GLY A 192 2.33 -1.79 -4.83
N TRP A 193 2.66 -2.17 -3.59
CA TRP A 193 2.37 -3.52 -3.07
C TRP A 193 0.88 -3.86 -3.00
N ASN A 194 0.00 -2.85 -3.05
CA ASN A 194 -1.46 -3.02 -2.97
C ASN A 194 -2.16 -2.71 -4.31
N ASP A 195 -1.42 -2.54 -5.40
CA ASP A 195 -1.99 -2.11 -6.69
C ASP A 195 -2.77 -3.23 -7.41
N ILE A 196 -2.80 -4.45 -6.86
CA ILE A 196 -3.64 -5.56 -7.35
C ILE A 196 -5.09 -5.47 -6.86
N LEU A 197 -5.46 -4.51 -6.00
CA LEU A 197 -6.85 -4.44 -5.55
C LEU A 197 -7.78 -4.26 -6.77
N PRO A 198 -8.64 -5.25 -7.07
CA PRO A 198 -9.48 -5.18 -8.26
C PRO A 198 -10.31 -3.90 -8.17
N THR A 199 -10.22 -3.07 -9.21
CA THR A 199 -11.07 -1.88 -9.34
C THR A 199 -12.52 -2.30 -9.14
N PRO A 200 -13.30 -1.59 -8.30
CA PRO A 200 -14.67 -1.96 -8.00
C PRO A 200 -15.46 -2.21 -9.29
N ARG A 201 -16.20 -3.32 -9.32
CA ARG A 201 -16.94 -3.86 -10.48
C ARG A 201 -17.83 -2.86 -11.23
N MET A 202 -18.06 -1.66 -10.70
CA MET A 202 -18.76 -0.56 -11.39
C MET A 202 -18.05 -0.15 -12.69
N TYR A 203 -16.71 -0.25 -12.78
CA TYR A 203 -15.97 -0.05 -14.03
C TYR A 203 -15.97 -1.27 -14.97
N ALA A 204 -16.21 -2.48 -14.45
CA ALA A 204 -16.28 -3.70 -15.25
C ALA A 204 -17.67 -3.91 -15.88
N MET A 205 -18.74 -3.39 -15.27
CA MET A 205 -20.11 -3.58 -15.75
C MET A 205 -20.43 -2.72 -16.98
N SER A 206 -19.74 -1.60 -17.19
CA SER A 206 -19.83 -0.82 -18.43
C SER A 206 -19.12 -1.49 -19.61
N ALA A 207 -18.11 -2.32 -19.34
CA ALA A 207 -17.38 -3.09 -20.37
C ALA A 207 -17.99 -4.48 -20.64
N LYS A 208 -18.79 -5.02 -19.71
CA LYS A 208 -19.35 -6.38 -19.79
C LYS A 208 -20.80 -6.45 -20.28
N ALA A 209 -21.39 -5.34 -20.69
CA ALA A 209 -22.67 -5.36 -21.40
C ALA A 209 -22.56 -5.99 -22.81
N GLU A 210 -21.35 -6.32 -23.29
CA GLU A 210 -21.10 -6.92 -24.61
C GLU A 210 -20.68 -8.39 -24.60
N VAL A 211 -20.48 -9.04 -23.44
CA VAL A 211 -20.06 -10.45 -23.41
C VAL A 211 -21.05 -11.29 -22.62
N GLY A 212 -21.97 -11.89 -23.39
CA GLY A 212 -22.95 -12.87 -22.93
C GLY A 212 -22.33 -14.13 -22.35
N ASP A 213 -23.17 -14.81 -21.58
CA ASP A 213 -23.09 -16.17 -21.02
C ASP A 213 -21.71 -16.81 -20.85
N VAL A 214 -21.37 -17.09 -19.59
CA VAL A 214 -20.42 -18.17 -19.28
C VAL A 214 -21.04 -19.15 -18.30
N ALA A 215 -21.17 -20.37 -18.83
CA ALA A 215 -21.65 -21.58 -18.21
C ALA A 215 -20.92 -21.92 -16.91
N SER A 216 -21.65 -22.59 -16.02
CA SER A 216 -21.14 -23.19 -14.80
C SER A 216 -20.05 -24.21 -15.10
N ALA A 217 -18.84 -23.97 -14.59
CA ALA A 217 -17.73 -24.90 -14.66
C ALA A 217 -17.55 -25.63 -13.32
N ASP A 218 -17.40 -26.93 -13.48
CA ASP A 218 -17.16 -28.05 -12.57
C ASP A 218 -16.26 -27.79 -11.35
N GLY A 219 -16.61 -28.48 -10.24
CA GLY A 219 -16.01 -28.38 -8.92
C GLY A 219 -14.71 -29.16 -8.75
N GLY A 220 -13.74 -28.93 -9.65
CA GLY A 220 -12.34 -29.25 -9.40
C GLY A 220 -11.73 -28.20 -8.46
N ASN A 221 -10.84 -28.61 -7.55
CA ASN A 221 -10.08 -27.68 -6.72
C ASN A 221 -9.19 -26.82 -7.64
N LEU A 222 -9.71 -25.66 -8.06
CA LEU A 222 -8.99 -24.71 -8.89
C LEU A 222 -7.78 -24.23 -8.08
N ASP A 223 -6.58 -24.49 -8.59
CA ASP A 223 -5.35 -23.92 -8.05
C ASP A 223 -5.30 -22.45 -8.48
N ILE A 224 -5.98 -21.59 -7.72
CA ILE A 224 -6.08 -20.16 -8.00
C ILE A 224 -4.89 -19.48 -7.35
N ASP A 225 -3.82 -19.31 -8.13
CA ASP A 225 -2.62 -18.61 -7.69
C ASP A 225 -2.83 -17.09 -7.55
N VAL A 226 -2.12 -16.49 -6.59
CA VAL A 226 -2.01 -15.04 -6.48
C VAL A 226 -1.20 -14.52 -7.67
N ARG A 227 -1.75 -13.56 -8.41
CA ARG A 227 -1.06 -12.98 -9.56
C ARG A 227 0.19 -12.20 -9.12
N PRO A 228 1.29 -12.26 -9.89
CA PRO A 228 2.45 -11.41 -9.66
C PRO A 228 2.10 -9.92 -9.68
N ILE A 229 2.80 -9.15 -8.84
CA ILE A 229 2.79 -7.68 -8.82
C ILE A 229 4.00 -7.18 -9.59
N LYS A 230 3.78 -6.22 -10.49
CA LYS A 230 4.87 -5.45 -11.06
C LYS A 230 5.21 -4.28 -10.13
N LEU A 231 6.37 -4.34 -9.50
CA LEU A 231 6.92 -3.24 -8.71
C LEU A 231 7.80 -2.38 -9.60
N THR A 232 7.71 -1.07 -9.44
CA THR A 232 8.54 -0.09 -10.15
C THR A 232 9.23 0.84 -9.17
N CYS A 233 10.40 1.35 -9.55
CA CYS A 233 11.18 2.30 -8.78
C CYS A 233 11.74 3.36 -9.71
N ASN A 234 11.55 4.63 -9.34
CA ASN A 234 12.08 5.79 -10.05
C ASN A 234 12.94 6.61 -9.10
N ILE A 235 14.17 6.92 -9.50
CA ILE A 235 15.09 7.74 -8.72
C ILE A 235 15.71 8.78 -9.64
N ASP A 236 15.71 10.05 -9.21
CA ASP A 236 16.35 11.12 -9.96
C ASP A 236 17.78 11.32 -9.45
N GLY A 237 18.75 11.40 -10.37
CA GLY A 237 20.16 11.61 -10.07
C GLY A 237 20.72 12.83 -10.79
N ILE A 238 21.47 13.65 -10.06
CA ILE A 238 22.23 14.78 -10.61
C ILE A 238 23.70 14.44 -10.49
N PHE A 239 24.41 14.50 -11.62
CA PHE A 239 25.82 14.13 -11.71
C PHE A 239 26.63 15.27 -12.31
N GLU A 240 27.87 15.39 -11.86
CA GLU A 240 28.85 16.30 -12.43
C GLU A 240 29.22 15.87 -13.86
N LEU A 241 29.46 16.84 -14.74
CA LEU A 241 30.06 16.63 -16.06
C LEU A 241 31.50 17.15 -16.03
N LEU A 242 32.41 16.34 -16.57
CA LEU A 242 33.85 16.59 -16.68
C LEU A 242 34.25 16.90 -18.12
#